data_AF-A0A1A7Q2V3-F1
#
_entry.id   AF-A0A1A7Q2V3-F1
#
_cell.length_a   1.000
_cell.length_b   1.000
_cell.length_c   1.000
_cell.angle_alpha   90.00
_cell.angle_beta   90.00
_cell.angle_gamma   90.00
#
_symmetry.space_group_name_H-M   'P 1'
#
loop_
_entity.id
_entity.type
_entity.pdbx_description
1 polymer ?
#
loop_
_entity_poly.entity_id
_entity_poly.type
_entity_poly.pdbx_seq_one_letter_code
_entity_poly.pdbx_strand_id
1 'polypeptide(L)'
;MTLADVFPHSSIKPNIQIPFSAEIRVISQNMQREPDGTISFATTYSIQNQSKKSIQQVAWYAVYTFNDRIIDNRFINLKFNQFNILKPQQRYYLSTLLPEEEMAAFSKNIFTNETKSIRIKPIIKFIQFDDGSIVSR
;
A
#
# COMPACT_ATOMS: atom_id res chain seq x y z
N MET A 1 41.72 25.51 8.07
CA MET A 1 40.53 24.73 8.49
C MET A 1 39.65 24.54 7.27
N THR A 2 39.68 23.33 6.70
CA THR A 2 38.83 22.96 5.57
C THR A 2 37.44 22.56 6.07
N LEU A 3 36.39 22.93 5.34
CA LEU A 3 34.96 22.71 5.60
C LEU A 3 34.51 21.23 5.76
N ALA A 4 35.43 20.30 6.00
CA ALA A 4 35.18 18.86 6.05
C ALA A 4 34.68 18.34 7.41
N ASP A 5 34.64 19.18 8.46
CA ASP A 5 34.34 18.73 9.84
C ASP A 5 32.89 18.98 10.32
N VAL A 6 31.92 19.27 9.43
CA VAL A 6 30.55 19.66 9.84
C VAL A 6 29.46 18.64 9.49
N PHE A 7 29.80 17.50 8.88
CA PHE A 7 28.81 16.46 8.65
C PHE A 7 29.32 15.12 9.16
N PRO A 8 28.68 14.52 10.20
CA PRO A 8 28.93 13.13 10.48
C PRO A 8 28.54 12.38 9.20
N HIS A 9 29.47 11.59 8.67
CA HIS A 9 29.21 10.63 7.62
C HIS A 9 28.05 9.73 8.08
N SER A 10 26.82 10.12 7.74
CA SER A 10 25.69 9.22 7.78
C SER A 10 25.98 8.20 6.71
N SER A 11 26.54 7.08 7.14
CA SER A 11 26.59 5.86 6.37
C SER A 11 25.15 5.45 6.07
N ILE A 12 24.56 6.02 5.03
CA ILE A 12 23.38 5.49 4.39
C ILE A 12 23.87 4.18 3.79
N LYS A 13 23.74 3.08 4.55
CA LYS A 13 23.86 1.74 3.99
C LYS A 13 22.68 1.58 3.03
N PRO A 14 22.89 1.64 1.71
CA PRO A 14 21.81 1.45 0.78
C PRO A 14 21.76 -0.05 0.51
N ASN A 15 21.20 -0.86 1.42
CA ASN A 15 20.86 -2.24 1.07
C ASN A 15 19.93 -2.95 2.06
N ILE A 16 18.74 -2.39 2.32
CA ILE A 16 17.61 -3.24 2.71
C ILE A 16 16.61 -3.13 1.57
N GLN A 17 16.68 -4.11 0.68
CA GLN A 17 15.65 -4.27 -0.34
C GLN A 17 14.30 -4.40 0.37
N ILE A 18 13.45 -3.36 0.24
CA ILE A 18 12.03 -3.36 0.63
C ILE A 18 11.29 -4.68 0.32
N PRO A 19 11.52 -5.40 -0.81
CA PRO A 19 10.76 -6.61 -1.10
C PRO A 19 10.88 -7.72 -0.06
N PHE A 20 11.84 -7.68 0.88
CA PHE A 20 11.95 -8.68 1.94
C PHE A 20 11.36 -8.25 3.29
N SER A 21 10.91 -7.01 3.43
CA SER A 21 10.43 -6.49 4.73
C SER A 21 8.93 -6.67 4.92
N ALA A 22 8.15 -6.45 3.86
CA ALA A 22 6.72 -6.73 3.85
C ALA A 22 6.26 -7.10 2.45
N GLU A 23 5.19 -7.88 2.40
CA GLU A 23 4.51 -8.26 1.17
C GLU A 23 3.06 -7.79 1.22
N ILE A 24 2.61 -7.16 0.13
CA ILE A 24 1.22 -6.75 -0.03
C ILE A 24 0.64 -7.46 -1.25
N ARG A 25 -0.36 -8.31 -1.02
CA ARG A 25 -1.08 -9.04 -2.08
C ARG A 25 -2.53 -8.58 -2.13
N VAL A 26 -3.07 -8.46 -3.33
CA VAL A 26 -4.51 -8.29 -3.53
C VAL A 26 -5.13 -9.68 -3.45
N ILE A 27 -6.08 -9.88 -2.53
CA ILE A 27 -6.70 -11.19 -2.30
C ILE A 27 -8.13 -11.26 -2.85
N SER A 28 -8.82 -10.14 -2.91
CA SER A 28 -10.14 -10.04 -3.54
C SER A 28 -10.39 -8.64 -4.05
N GLN A 29 -11.23 -8.55 -5.06
CA GLN A 29 -11.76 -7.32 -5.61
C GLN A 29 -13.20 -7.58 -6.04
N ASN A 30 -14.11 -6.66 -5.71
CA ASN A 30 -15.50 -6.78 -6.11
C ASN A 30 -16.20 -5.42 -6.09
N MET A 31 -17.24 -5.29 -6.89
CA MET A 31 -18.17 -4.18 -6.77
C MET A 31 -19.05 -4.39 -5.53
N GLN A 32 -19.28 -3.31 -4.78
CA GLN A 32 -20.20 -3.27 -3.65
C GLN A 32 -21.21 -2.16 -3.91
N ARG A 33 -22.48 -2.43 -3.57
CA ARG A 33 -23.53 -1.42 -3.57
C ARG A 33 -23.93 -1.18 -2.13
N GLU A 34 -23.73 0.03 -1.67
CA GLU A 34 -24.11 0.47 -0.33
C GLU A 34 -25.65 0.67 -0.25
N PRO A 35 -26.24 0.66 0.96
CA PRO A 35 -27.68 0.82 1.14
C PRO A 35 -28.27 2.13 0.57
N ASP A 36 -27.45 3.18 0.49
CA ASP A 36 -27.81 4.47 -0.09
C ASP A 36 -27.77 4.50 -1.64
N GLY A 37 -27.40 3.37 -2.26
CA GLY A 37 -27.28 3.22 -3.71
C GLY A 37 -25.88 3.53 -4.26
N THR A 38 -24.95 4.00 -3.43
CA THR A 38 -23.57 4.30 -3.84
C THR A 38 -22.86 3.02 -4.27
N ILE A 39 -22.20 3.08 -5.42
CA ILE A 39 -21.38 1.99 -5.91
C ILE A 39 -19.93 2.24 -5.50
N SER A 40 -19.29 1.22 -4.93
CA SER A 40 -17.87 1.24 -4.59
C SER A 40 -17.14 0.06 -5.20
N PHE A 41 -15.91 0.29 -5.63
CA PHE A 41 -14.99 -0.79 -5.97
C PHE A 41 -14.20 -1.17 -4.71
N ALA A 42 -14.51 -2.34 -4.16
CA ALA A 42 -13.84 -2.86 -2.97
C ALA A 42 -12.58 -3.63 -3.36
N THR A 43 -11.50 -3.39 -2.62
CA THR A 43 -10.24 -4.15 -2.74
C THR A 43 -9.81 -4.61 -1.37
N THR A 44 -9.52 -5.91 -1.24
CA THR A 44 -8.96 -6.47 -0.02
C THR A 44 -7.49 -6.82 -0.24
N TYR A 45 -6.64 -6.33 0.65
CA TYR A 45 -5.21 -6.58 0.69
C TYR A 45 -4.85 -7.52 1.84
N SER A 46 -3.92 -8.43 1.60
CA SER A 46 -3.17 -9.15 2.62
C SER A 46 -1.79 -8.50 2.75
N ILE A 47 -1.49 -7.96 3.93
CA ILE A 47 -0.22 -7.34 4.28
C ILE A 47 0.51 -8.29 5.24
N GLN A 48 1.60 -8.89 4.78
CA GLN A 48 2.40 -9.83 5.58
C GLN A 48 3.73 -9.19 5.96
N ASN A 49 4.05 -9.21 7.25
CA ASN A 49 5.37 -8.81 7.74
C ASN A 49 6.35 -9.97 7.53
N GLN A 50 7.30 -9.78 6.62
CA GLN A 50 8.35 -10.75 6.31
C GLN A 50 9.67 -10.43 7.01
N SER A 51 9.74 -9.29 7.70
CA SER A 51 10.90 -8.86 8.45
C SER A 51 11.02 -9.55 9.82
N LYS A 52 12.13 -9.29 10.51
CA LYS A 52 12.37 -9.71 11.89
C LYS A 52 11.90 -8.68 12.94
N LYS A 53 11.39 -7.51 12.52
CA LYS A 53 10.97 -6.41 13.39
C LYS A 53 9.45 -6.20 13.29
N SER A 54 8.84 -5.60 14.30
CA SER A 54 7.41 -5.25 14.20
C SER A 54 7.26 -4.05 13.27
N ILE A 55 6.27 -4.08 12.40
CA ILE A 55 5.95 -2.96 11.50
C ILE A 55 4.92 -2.08 12.20
N GLN A 56 5.27 -0.80 12.38
CA GLN A 56 4.40 0.22 12.92
C GLN A 56 3.61 0.93 11.81
N GLN A 57 4.18 1.07 10.63
CA GLN A 57 3.51 1.75 9.52
C GLN A 57 3.99 1.20 8.18
N VAL A 58 3.06 1.10 7.23
CA VAL A 58 3.36 0.76 5.84
C VAL A 58 2.56 1.66 4.92
N ALA A 59 3.23 2.19 3.89
CA ALA A 59 2.58 2.97 2.86
C ALA A 59 2.91 2.45 1.47
N TRP A 60 1.92 2.45 0.58
CA TRP A 60 2.05 1.97 -0.79
C TRP A 60 1.14 2.72 -1.75
N TYR A 61 1.48 2.64 -3.03
CA TYR A 61 0.59 3.00 -4.13
C TYR A 61 -0.17 1.76 -4.59
N ALA A 62 -1.50 1.83 -4.60
CA ALA A 62 -2.36 0.89 -5.29
C ALA A 62 -2.56 1.39 -6.73
N VAL A 63 -1.83 0.78 -7.68
CA VAL A 63 -1.91 1.14 -9.10
C VAL A 63 -2.93 0.24 -9.78
N TYR A 64 -4.04 0.83 -10.23
CA TYR A 64 -5.13 0.14 -10.91
C TYR A 64 -4.88 0.18 -12.41
N THR A 65 -4.91 -0.98 -13.06
CA THR A 65 -4.64 -1.12 -14.49
C THR A 65 -5.73 -1.90 -15.20
N PHE A 66 -6.10 -1.43 -16.38
CA PHE A 66 -7.01 -2.10 -17.31
C PHE A 66 -6.41 -2.02 -18.71
N ASN A 67 -6.33 -3.15 -19.42
CA ASN A 67 -5.68 -3.26 -20.74
C ASN A 67 -4.30 -2.56 -20.79
N ASP A 68 -3.44 -2.87 -19.82
CA ASP A 68 -2.08 -2.32 -19.67
C ASP A 68 -1.99 -0.78 -19.50
N ARG A 69 -3.12 -0.11 -19.26
CA ARG A 69 -3.18 1.32 -18.96
C ARG A 69 -3.51 1.54 -17.49
N ILE A 70 -2.85 2.53 -16.88
CA ILE A 70 -3.20 2.98 -15.53
C ILE A 70 -4.52 3.74 -15.62
N ILE A 71 -5.51 3.32 -14.82
CA ILE A 71 -6.84 3.94 -14.78
C ILE A 71 -7.10 4.66 -13.46
N ASP A 72 -6.36 4.32 -12.41
CA ASP A 72 -6.32 5.02 -11.14
C ASP A 72 -5.03 4.70 -10.37
N ASN A 73 -4.65 5.56 -9.43
CA ASN A 73 -3.55 5.34 -8.51
C ASN A 73 -3.85 5.96 -7.15
N ARG A 74 -3.88 5.13 -6.10
CA ARG A 74 -4.20 5.57 -4.74
C ARG A 74 -3.03 5.38 -3.79
N PHE A 75 -2.71 6.42 -3.04
CA PHE A 75 -1.76 6.32 -1.94
C PHE A 75 -2.49 5.83 -0.69
N ILE A 76 -2.05 4.69 -0.15
CA ILE A 76 -2.58 4.11 1.08
C ILE A 76 -1.48 4.19 2.14
N ASN A 77 -1.84 4.72 3.30
CA ASN A 77 -0.95 4.89 4.43
C ASN A 77 -1.57 4.26 5.69
N LEU A 78 -1.12 3.05 6.02
CA LEU A 78 -1.64 2.29 7.15
C LEU A 78 -0.71 2.41 8.35
N LYS A 79 -1.23 2.97 9.44
CA LYS A 79 -0.54 3.02 10.75
C LYS A 79 -1.15 1.98 11.67
N PHE A 80 -0.31 1.11 12.22
CA PHE A 80 -0.66 0.21 13.30
C PHE A 80 -0.45 0.94 14.64
N ASN A 81 -1.43 0.83 15.53
CA ASN A 81 -1.30 1.26 16.91
C ASN A 81 -0.56 0.20 17.74
N GLN A 82 -0.25 0.52 19.00
CA GLN A 82 0.52 -0.38 19.88
C GLN A 82 -0.16 -1.73 20.13
N PHE A 83 -1.49 -1.79 20.13
CA PHE A 83 -2.25 -3.01 20.38
C PHE A 83 -2.39 -3.91 19.15
N ASN A 84 -2.31 -3.34 17.95
CA ASN A 84 -2.42 -4.07 16.68
C ASN A 84 -1.16 -3.95 15.81
N ILE A 85 0.01 -3.72 16.43
CA ILE A 85 1.28 -3.66 15.72
C ILE A 85 1.54 -4.96 14.97
N LEU A 86 2.01 -4.84 13.73
CA LEU A 86 2.15 -6.00 12.86
C LEU A 86 3.45 -6.74 13.16
N LYS A 87 3.39 -7.80 13.96
CA LYS A 87 4.57 -8.57 14.40
C LYS A 87 5.17 -9.40 13.25
N PRO A 88 6.43 -9.86 13.37
CA PRO A 88 7.04 -10.77 12.39
C PRO A 88 6.15 -11.95 12.04
N GLN A 89 6.09 -12.30 10.74
CA GLN A 89 5.27 -13.38 10.17
C GLN A 89 3.74 -13.21 10.32
N GLN A 90 3.27 -12.17 10.99
CA GLN A 90 1.84 -11.88 11.05
C GLN A 90 1.34 -11.31 9.73
N ARG A 91 0.04 -11.53 9.51
CA ARG A 91 -0.70 -11.02 8.38
C ARG A 91 -1.83 -10.13 8.87
N TYR A 92 -2.00 -9.00 8.22
CA TYR A 92 -3.10 -8.08 8.42
C TYR A 92 -3.91 -7.99 7.13
N TYR A 93 -5.24 -7.93 7.27
CA TYR A 93 -6.14 -7.76 6.14
C TYR A 93 -6.73 -6.37 6.17
N LEU A 94 -6.61 -5.65 5.06
CA LEU A 94 -7.20 -4.32 4.88
C LEU A 94 -8.18 -4.36 3.73
N SER A 95 -9.42 -3.98 3.97
CA SER A 95 -10.40 -3.69 2.93
C SER A 95 -10.45 -2.18 2.70
N THR A 96 -10.34 -1.76 1.45
CA THR A 96 -10.50 -0.36 1.02
C THR A 96 -11.65 -0.25 0.04
N LEU A 97 -12.40 0.83 0.13
CA LEU A 97 -13.44 1.18 -0.83
C LEU A 97 -12.96 2.36 -1.67
N LEU A 98 -13.17 2.25 -2.98
CA LEU A 98 -13.10 3.38 -3.90
C LEU A 98 -14.54 3.71 -4.32
N PRO A 99 -15.16 4.77 -3.75
CA PRO A 99 -16.49 5.20 -4.16
C PRO A 99 -16.50 5.66 -5.61
N GLU A 100 -17.58 5.42 -6.34
CA GLU A 100 -17.75 5.83 -7.74
C GLU A 100 -17.55 7.34 -7.94
N GLU A 101 -17.93 8.15 -6.95
CA GLU A 101 -17.79 9.61 -6.99
C GLU A 101 -16.33 10.06 -7.05
N GLU A 102 -15.42 9.29 -6.44
CA GLU A 102 -13.99 9.57 -6.44
C GLU A 102 -13.28 9.07 -7.69
N MET A 103 -13.95 8.26 -8.52
CA MET A 103 -13.36 7.71 -9.75
C MET A 103 -13.36 8.76 -10.86
N ALA A 104 -12.26 8.83 -11.60
CA ALA A 104 -12.21 9.64 -12.82
C ALA A 104 -13.29 9.17 -13.81
N ALA A 105 -13.91 10.12 -14.54
CA ALA A 105 -15.07 9.85 -15.39
C ALA A 105 -14.83 8.72 -16.42
N PHE A 106 -13.63 8.65 -17.00
CA PHE A 106 -13.27 7.59 -17.95
C PHE A 106 -13.12 6.21 -17.28
N SER A 107 -12.80 6.17 -15.99
CA SER A 107 -12.55 4.95 -15.22
C SER A 107 -13.85 4.36 -14.65
N LYS A 108 -14.89 5.17 -14.44
CA LYS A 108 -16.18 4.75 -13.83
C LYS A 108 -16.75 3.50 -14.51
N ASN A 109 -16.95 3.54 -15.83
CA ASN A 109 -17.47 2.41 -16.60
C ASN A 109 -16.56 1.16 -16.57
N ILE A 110 -15.29 1.30 -16.20
CA ILE A 110 -14.38 0.17 -16.05
C ILE A 110 -14.56 -0.45 -14.66
N PHE A 111 -14.62 0.37 -13.61
CA PHE A 111 -14.78 -0.07 -12.22
C PHE A 111 -16.17 -0.62 -11.89
N THR A 112 -17.24 -0.07 -12.50
CA THR A 112 -18.63 -0.48 -12.26
C THR A 112 -19.11 -1.59 -13.19
N ASN A 113 -18.21 -2.15 -14.00
CA ASN A 113 -18.53 -3.23 -14.93
C ASN A 113 -17.84 -4.54 -14.49
N GLU A 114 -18.65 -5.46 -13.95
CA GLU A 114 -18.17 -6.75 -13.42
C GLU A 114 -17.47 -7.64 -14.46
N THR A 115 -17.67 -7.40 -15.75
CA THR A 115 -16.99 -8.15 -16.83
C THR A 115 -15.57 -7.65 -17.09
N LYS A 116 -15.20 -6.47 -16.59
CA LYS A 116 -13.88 -5.88 -16.80
C LYS A 116 -12.92 -6.37 -15.72
N SER A 117 -11.84 -7.02 -16.14
CA SER A 117 -10.79 -7.44 -15.22
C SER A 117 -9.81 -6.29 -14.97
N ILE A 118 -9.87 -5.73 -13.76
CA ILE A 118 -8.91 -4.74 -13.30
C ILE A 118 -7.78 -5.48 -12.58
N ARG A 119 -6.52 -5.13 -12.89
CA ARG A 119 -5.35 -5.61 -12.16
C ARG A 119 -4.85 -4.51 -11.25
N ILE A 120 -4.59 -4.85 -9.99
CA ILE A 120 -4.10 -3.91 -8.99
C ILE A 120 -2.69 -4.34 -8.60
N LYS A 121 -1.74 -3.41 -8.70
CA LYS A 121 -0.34 -3.64 -8.33
C LYS A 121 0.02 -2.75 -7.15
N PRO A 122 0.15 -3.33 -5.93
CA PRO A 122 0.71 -2.62 -4.78
C PRO A 122 2.19 -2.31 -5.02
N ILE A 123 2.60 -1.06 -4.80
CA ILE A 123 4.00 -0.63 -4.85
C ILE A 123 4.35 0.02 -3.51
N ILE A 124 5.06 -0.71 -2.65
CA ILE A 124 5.46 -0.23 -1.34
C ILE A 124 6.37 0.99 -1.49
N LYS A 125 5.98 2.09 -0.87
CA LYS A 125 6.74 3.34 -0.83
C LYS A 125 7.67 3.38 0.38
N PHE A 126 7.17 3.03 1.56
CA PHE A 126 8.00 2.87 2.75
C PHE A 126 7.37 1.95 3.79
N ILE A 127 8.22 1.48 4.70
CA ILE A 127 7.89 0.73 5.91
C ILE A 127 8.61 1.40 7.08
N GLN A 128 7.90 1.64 8.18
CA GLN A 128 8.47 2.09 9.45
C GLN A 128 8.30 0.99 10.49
N PHE A 129 9.39 0.66 11.18
CA PHE A 129 9.42 -0.32 12.26
C PHE A 129 9.18 0.33 13.62
N ASP A 130 8.87 -0.50 14.62
CA ASP A 130 8.64 -0.10 16.01
C ASP A 130 9.83 0.60 16.68
N ASP A 131 11.05 0.25 16.27
CA ASP A 131 12.30 0.91 16.70
C ASP A 131 12.56 2.27 16.02
N GLY A 132 11.62 2.74 15.19
CA GLY A 132 11.70 4.01 14.46
C GLY A 132 12.51 3.94 13.16
N SER A 133 13.13 2.79 12.83
CA SER A 133 13.84 2.65 11.56
C SER A 133 12.88 2.62 10.37
N ILE A 134 13.29 3.25 9.26
CA ILE A 134 12.49 3.39 8.05
C ILE A 134 13.24 2.79 6.87
N VAL A 135 12.51 2.03 6.04
CA VAL A 135 12.99 1.57 4.73
C VAL A 135 12.06 2.15 3.66
N SER A 136 12.63 2.87 2.69
CA SER A 136 11.87 3.57 1.64
C SER A 136 12.46 3.35 0.25
N ARG A 137 11.61 3.46 -0.77
CA ARG A 137 11.94 3.39 -2.20
C ARG A 137 11.89 4.77 -2.82
#